data_AF-A0A0K8P2V9-F1
#
_entry.id   AF-A0A0K8P2V9-F1
#
_cell.length_a   1.000
_cell.length_b   1.000
_cell.length_c   1.000
_cell.angle_alpha   90.00
_cell.angle_beta   90.00
_cell.angle_gamma   90.00
#
_symmetry.space_group_name_H-M   'P 1'
#
loop_
_entity.id
_entity.type
_entity.pdbx_description
1 polymer ?
#
loop_
_entity_poly.entity_id
_entity_poly.type
_entity_poly.pdbx_seq_one_letter_code
_entity_poly.pdbx_strand_id
1 'polypeptide(L)'
;MFVKLQFEEGEVDFVAAPNLTDAAWEWWEIQGRAVRVETAAEVIAKKMVHRGDRATARDLFDLALVVEREPEALKAAAPFLVRNRDRFLEQIAHPGAGFRASFDAIAATGYQPSLAHCVEVASAYLAALK
;
A
#
# COMPACT_ATOMS: atom_id res chain seq x y z
N MET A 1 -14.89 5.75 10.07
CA MET A 1 -15.75 4.67 10.60
C MET A 1 -15.63 3.50 9.65
N PHE A 2 -15.54 2.27 10.16
CA PHE A 2 -15.58 1.07 9.31
C PHE A 2 -16.70 0.15 9.79
N VAL A 3 -17.30 -0.58 8.86
CA VAL A 3 -18.26 -1.66 9.14
C VAL A 3 -17.68 -2.92 8.54
N LYS A 4 -17.49 -3.97 9.35
CA LYS A 4 -17.07 -5.29 8.89
C LYS A 4 -18.27 -6.21 8.90
N LEU A 5 -18.54 -6.86 7.78
CA LEU A 5 -19.49 -7.97 7.68
C LEU A 5 -18.71 -9.28 7.55
N GLN A 6 -19.08 -10.29 8.33
CA GLN A 6 -18.52 -11.63 8.25
C GLN A 6 -19.56 -12.59 7.70
N PHE A 7 -19.19 -13.35 6.67
CA PHE A 7 -19.98 -14.38 6.02
C PHE A 7 -19.22 -15.71 6.09
N GLU A 8 -19.87 -16.82 5.75
CA GLU A 8 -19.20 -18.12 5.67
C GLU A 8 -18.11 -18.13 4.59
N GLU A 9 -18.35 -17.39 3.50
CA GLU A 9 -17.48 -17.30 2.33
C GLU A 9 -16.34 -16.29 2.48
N GLY A 10 -16.38 -15.43 3.49
CA GLY A 10 -15.34 -14.43 3.72
C GLY A 10 -15.80 -13.18 4.45
N GLU A 11 -14.96 -12.15 4.42
CA GLU A 11 -15.19 -10.88 5.09
C GLU A 11 -15.32 -9.73 4.09
N VAL A 12 -16.18 -8.76 4.39
CA VAL A 12 -16.32 -7.52 3.64
C VAL A 12 -16.15 -6.33 4.57
N ASP A 13 -15.15 -5.51 4.29
CA ASP A 13 -14.88 -4.25 5.01
C ASP A 13 -15.43 -3.05 4.23
N PHE A 14 -16.34 -2.32 4.86
CA PHE A 14 -16.83 -1.02 4.38
C PHE A 14 -16.07 0.08 5.10
N VAL A 15 -15.20 0.78 4.38
CA VAL A 15 -14.41 1.88 4.91
C VAL A 15 -14.89 3.19 4.29
N ALA A 16 -15.35 4.11 5.14
CA ALA A 16 -15.68 5.46 4.70
C ALA A 16 -14.43 6.35 4.75
N ALA A 17 -13.86 6.64 3.59
CA ALA A 17 -12.73 7.56 3.40
C ALA A 17 -12.91 8.35 2.09
N PRO A 18 -12.53 9.64 2.05
CA PRO A 18 -12.52 10.39 0.80
C PRO A 18 -11.45 9.84 -0.15
N ASN A 19 -11.62 10.13 -1.44
CA ASN A 19 -10.53 9.95 -2.40
C ASN A 19 -9.44 11.00 -2.14
N LEU A 20 -8.18 10.59 -2.23
CA LEU A 20 -7.03 11.46 -2.03
C LEU A 20 -6.48 11.96 -3.37
N THR A 21 -6.41 11.10 -4.37
CA THR A 21 -5.88 11.42 -5.70
C THR A 21 -6.98 11.76 -6.70
N ASP A 22 -6.65 12.51 -7.76
CA ASP A 22 -7.61 12.84 -8.83
C ASP A 22 -8.03 11.59 -9.62
N ALA A 23 -7.09 10.68 -9.86
CA ALA A 23 -7.30 9.39 -10.51
C ALA A 23 -7.44 8.26 -9.47
N ALA A 24 -8.38 8.42 -8.54
CA ALA A 24 -8.52 7.53 -7.38
C ALA A 24 -9.03 6.12 -7.71
N TRP A 25 -9.74 5.95 -8.82
CA TRP A 25 -10.32 4.67 -9.20
C TRP A 25 -10.47 4.55 -10.71
N GLU A 26 -10.61 3.32 -11.16
CA GLU A 26 -10.91 2.95 -12.54
C GLU A 26 -12.06 1.95 -12.60
N TRP A 27 -12.65 1.79 -13.79
CA TRP A 27 -13.75 0.85 -14.01
C TRP A 27 -13.21 -0.53 -14.35
N TRP A 28 -13.60 -1.52 -13.57
CA TRP A 28 -13.35 -2.93 -13.86
C TRP A 28 -14.67 -3.65 -14.12
N GLU A 29 -14.65 -4.66 -14.98
CA GLU A 29 -15.76 -5.59 -15.14
C GLU A 29 -15.51 -6.81 -14.25
N ILE A 30 -16.32 -6.99 -13.22
CA ILE A 30 -16.20 -8.11 -12.27
C ILE A 30 -17.52 -8.87 -12.30
N GLN A 31 -17.49 -10.10 -12.81
CA GLN A 31 -18.67 -10.98 -12.94
C GLN A 31 -19.84 -10.29 -13.65
N GLY A 32 -19.60 -9.61 -14.79
CA GLY A 32 -20.65 -8.92 -15.55
C GLY A 32 -21.07 -7.57 -14.97
N ARG A 33 -20.41 -7.08 -13.91
CA ARG A 33 -20.77 -5.82 -13.24
C ARG A 33 -19.63 -4.81 -13.33
N ALA A 34 -19.97 -3.59 -13.72
CA ALA A 34 -19.05 -2.45 -13.65
C ALA A 34 -18.82 -2.07 -12.18
N VAL A 35 -17.59 -2.19 -11.72
CA VAL A 35 -17.15 -1.87 -10.36
C VAL A 35 -16.05 -0.82 -10.42
N ARG A 36 -16.11 0.17 -9.53
CA ARG A 36 -15.01 1.12 -9.34
C ARG A 36 -13.97 0.47 -8.43
N VAL A 37 -12.77 0.27 -8.96
CA VAL A 37 -11.62 -0.29 -8.24
C VAL A 37 -10.62 0.82 -8.01
N GLU A 38 -10.16 0.98 -6.77
CA GLU A 38 -9.16 2.00 -6.44
C GLU A 38 -7.84 1.71 -7.16
N THR A 39 -7.18 2.77 -7.63
CA THR A 39 -5.87 2.63 -8.25
C THR A 39 -4.82 2.29 -7.19
N ALA A 40 -3.72 1.67 -7.61
CA ALA A 40 -2.64 1.32 -6.70
C ALA A 40 -2.07 2.56 -5.98
N ALA A 41 -1.96 3.68 -6.69
CA ALA A 41 -1.54 4.97 -6.13
C ALA A 41 -2.48 5.45 -5.01
N GLU A 42 -3.80 5.35 -5.20
CA GLU A 42 -4.80 5.73 -4.19
C GLU A 42 -4.71 4.84 -2.95
N VAL A 43 -4.59 3.53 -3.13
CA VAL A 43 -4.47 2.57 -2.02
C VAL A 43 -3.21 2.85 -1.20
N ILE A 44 -2.07 3.08 -1.84
CA ILE A 44 -0.82 3.44 -1.16
C ILE A 44 -0.95 4.79 -0.45
N ALA A 45 -1.55 5.81 -1.09
CA ALA A 45 -1.78 7.11 -0.48
C ALA A 45 -2.58 7.00 0.82
N LYS A 46 -3.70 6.26 0.78
CA LYS A 46 -4.56 6.04 1.95
C LYS A 46 -3.83 5.32 3.07
N LYS A 47 -3.09 4.26 2.76
CA LYS A 47 -2.28 3.54 3.74
C LYS A 47 -1.27 4.46 4.42
N MET A 48 -0.54 5.25 3.65
CA MET A 48 0.45 6.18 4.18
C MET A 48 -0.17 7.26 5.05
N VAL A 49 -1.29 7.86 4.65
CA VAL A 49 -1.97 8.90 5.43
C VAL A 49 -2.55 8.38 6.73
N HIS A 50 -3.21 7.21 6.70
CA HIS A 50 -3.97 6.72 7.84
C HIS A 50 -3.17 5.87 8.82
N ARG A 51 -2.15 5.15 8.35
CA ARG A 51 -1.37 4.23 9.18
C ARG A 51 0.11 4.12 8.81
N GLY A 52 0.65 5.08 8.05
CA GLY A 52 2.07 5.08 7.69
C GLY A 52 3.00 5.17 8.91
N ASP A 53 2.50 5.61 10.07
CA ASP A 53 3.19 5.59 11.36
C ASP A 53 3.23 4.20 12.02
N ARG A 54 2.62 3.19 11.39
CA ARG A 54 2.55 1.79 11.85
C ARG A 54 2.71 0.84 10.66
N ALA A 55 3.85 0.97 9.98
CA ALA A 55 4.20 0.20 8.80
C ALA A 55 4.06 -1.30 9.04
N THR A 56 3.44 -1.99 8.09
CA THR A 56 3.37 -3.47 8.07
C THR A 56 4.23 -4.03 6.94
N ALA A 57 4.61 -5.30 7.05
CA ALA A 57 5.36 -5.99 5.99
C ALA A 57 4.65 -5.93 4.63
N ARG A 58 3.32 -6.03 4.61
CA ARG A 58 2.50 -5.90 3.41
C ARG A 58 2.49 -4.48 2.85
N ASP A 59 2.42 -3.47 3.72
CA ASP A 59 2.46 -2.08 3.25
C ASP A 59 3.82 -1.75 2.59
N LEU A 60 4.92 -2.27 3.14
CA LEU A 60 6.24 -2.17 2.52
C LEU A 60 6.30 -2.92 1.16
N PHE A 61 5.79 -4.16 1.12
CA PHE A 61 5.75 -4.96 -0.09
C PHE A 61 4.94 -4.29 -1.21
N ASP A 62 3.73 -3.85 -0.90
CA ASP A 62 2.83 -3.19 -1.85
C ASP A 62 3.45 -1.88 -2.36
N LEU A 63 4.06 -1.08 -1.46
CA LEU A 63 4.74 0.15 -1.88
C LEU A 63 5.88 -0.14 -2.85
N ALA A 64 6.75 -1.12 -2.55
CA ALA A 64 7.86 -1.49 -3.43
C ALA A 64 7.35 -1.97 -4.81
N LEU A 65 6.31 -2.79 -4.83
CA LEU A 65 5.67 -3.25 -6.06
C LEU A 65 5.17 -2.08 -6.91
N VAL A 66 4.46 -1.13 -6.30
CA VAL A 66 3.88 0.01 -7.02
C VAL A 66 4.96 0.99 -7.50
N VAL A 67 6.02 1.20 -6.71
CA VAL A 67 7.18 2.00 -7.12
C VAL A 67 7.82 1.42 -8.39
N GLU A 68 7.96 0.10 -8.47
CA GLU A 68 8.63 -0.54 -9.62
C GLU A 68 7.72 -0.68 -10.85
N ARG A 69 6.42 -0.90 -10.65
CA ARG A 69 5.47 -1.17 -11.75
C ARG A 69 4.78 0.08 -12.28
N GLU A 70 4.45 1.02 -11.38
CA GLU A 70 3.62 2.18 -11.69
C GLU A 70 4.18 3.49 -11.09
N PRO A 71 5.50 3.80 -11.25
CA PRO A 71 6.12 4.96 -10.60
C PRO A 71 5.49 6.28 -11.00
N GLU A 72 5.05 6.42 -12.26
CA GLU A 72 4.42 7.64 -12.77
C GLU A 72 3.05 7.88 -12.15
N ALA A 73 2.23 6.85 -12.00
CA ALA A 73 0.93 6.96 -11.32
C ALA A 73 1.11 7.32 -9.84
N LEU A 74 2.12 6.72 -9.18
CA LEU A 74 2.40 6.99 -7.77
C LEU A 74 2.86 8.43 -7.52
N LYS A 75 3.45 9.14 -8.50
CA LYS A 75 3.82 10.56 -8.35
C LYS A 75 2.63 11.44 -7.97
N ALA A 76 1.43 11.13 -8.47
CA ALA A 76 0.21 11.86 -8.13
C ALA A 76 -0.16 11.72 -6.63
N ALA A 77 0.30 10.64 -5.98
CA ALA A 77 0.09 10.42 -4.55
C ALA A 77 1.14 11.11 -3.66
N ALA A 78 2.22 11.67 -4.22
CA ALA A 78 3.36 12.18 -3.46
C ALA A 78 3.00 13.07 -2.25
N PRO A 79 2.07 14.04 -2.34
CA PRO A 79 1.69 14.88 -1.20
C PRO A 79 1.16 14.09 0.01
N PHE A 80 0.58 12.91 -0.23
CA PHE A 80 -0.01 12.04 0.79
C PHE A 80 1.02 11.09 1.41
N LEU A 81 2.15 10.85 0.74
CA LEU A 81 3.20 9.95 1.22
C LEU A 81 4.13 10.65 2.24
N VAL A 82 4.22 11.98 2.20
CA VAL A 82 5.14 12.76 3.05
C VAL A 82 4.72 12.77 4.52
N ARG A 83 3.41 12.77 4.82
CA ARG A 83 2.88 12.98 6.18
C ARG A 83 3.49 12.06 7.24
N ASN A 84 3.61 10.77 6.95
CA ASN A 84 4.13 9.76 7.88
C ASN A 84 5.44 9.15 7.38
N ARG A 85 6.08 9.76 6.36
CA ARG A 85 7.29 9.25 5.69
C ARG A 85 8.37 8.86 6.68
N ASP A 86 8.78 9.79 7.53
CA ASP A 86 9.95 9.60 8.38
C ASP A 86 9.73 8.46 9.39
N ARG A 87 8.51 8.34 9.93
CA ARG A 87 8.11 7.22 10.80
C ARG A 87 8.08 5.89 10.06
N PHE A 88 7.55 5.88 8.83
CA PHE A 88 7.54 4.68 8.00
C PHE A 88 8.98 4.20 7.72
N LEU A 89 9.87 5.12 7.33
CA LEU A 89 11.29 4.85 7.06
C LEU A 89 12.01 4.31 8.29
N GLU A 90 11.81 4.93 9.47
CA GLU A 90 12.38 4.49 10.74
C GLU A 90 12.01 3.02 11.05
N GLN A 91 10.75 2.64 10.82
CA GLN A 91 10.24 1.31 11.12
C GLN A 91 10.74 0.24 10.15
N ILE A 92 10.80 0.54 8.85
CA ILE A 92 11.27 -0.44 7.86
C ILE A 92 12.79 -0.60 7.87
N ALA A 93 13.54 0.37 8.39
CA ALA A 93 14.99 0.30 8.50
C ALA A 93 15.46 -0.73 9.55
N HIS A 94 14.64 -0.99 10.57
CA HIS A 94 14.97 -1.93 11.65
C HIS A 94 13.84 -2.97 11.87
N PRO A 95 13.58 -3.83 10.87
CA PRO A 95 12.46 -4.76 10.96
C PRO A 95 12.71 -5.81 12.05
N GLY A 96 11.84 -5.86 13.05
CA GLY A 96 11.86 -6.91 14.07
C GLY A 96 11.49 -8.29 13.53
N ALA A 97 11.72 -9.33 14.33
CA ALA A 97 11.46 -10.73 13.92
C ALA A 97 10.02 -10.97 13.44
N GLY A 98 9.01 -10.38 14.11
CA GLY A 98 7.60 -10.50 13.70
C GLY A 98 7.30 -9.82 12.37
N PHE A 99 7.97 -8.70 12.06
CA PHE A 99 7.83 -8.04 10.76
C PHE A 99 8.41 -8.92 9.65
N ARG A 100 9.62 -9.48 9.87
CA ARG A 100 10.28 -10.35 8.90
C ARG A 100 9.50 -11.65 8.65
N ALA A 101 9.02 -12.30 9.71
CA ALA A 101 8.15 -13.46 9.58
C ALA A 101 6.86 -13.14 8.79
N SER A 102 6.27 -11.96 9.03
CA SER A 102 5.09 -11.51 8.28
C SER A 102 5.39 -11.25 6.80
N PHE A 103 6.60 -10.77 6.49
CA PHE A 103 7.05 -10.56 5.11
C PHE A 103 7.26 -11.89 4.39
N ASP A 104 7.98 -12.82 5.04
CA ASP A 104 8.28 -14.15 4.48
C ASP A 104 6.99 -14.97 4.24
N ALA A 105 5.90 -14.66 4.96
CA ALA A 105 4.59 -15.30 4.80
C ALA A 105 3.71 -14.69 3.68
N ILE A 106 4.16 -13.64 2.98
CA ILE A 106 3.36 -13.02 1.91
C ILE A 106 3.24 -13.99 0.72
N ALA A 107 2.01 -14.45 0.48
CA ALA A 107 1.67 -15.27 -0.68
C ALA A 107 1.47 -14.37 -1.92
N ALA A 108 2.56 -13.99 -2.58
CA ALA A 108 2.53 -13.22 -3.82
C ALA A 108 2.61 -14.09 -5.08
N THR A 109 2.03 -13.61 -6.18
CA THR A 109 2.15 -14.24 -7.50
C THR A 109 2.91 -13.30 -8.44
N GLY A 110 3.95 -13.82 -9.11
CA GLY A 110 4.71 -13.05 -10.12
C GLY A 110 5.65 -11.94 -9.62
N TYR A 111 5.61 -11.58 -8.34
CA TYR A 111 6.54 -10.63 -7.71
C TYR A 111 7.08 -11.20 -6.41
N GLN A 112 8.39 -11.46 -6.36
CA GLN A 112 9.07 -12.18 -5.25
C GLN A 112 10.36 -11.45 -4.83
N PRO A 113 10.30 -10.17 -4.43
CA PRO A 113 11.46 -9.44 -3.93
C PRO A 113 11.89 -9.98 -2.56
N SER A 114 13.16 -9.73 -2.20
CA SER A 114 13.59 -9.89 -0.81
C SER A 114 13.11 -8.72 0.05
N LEU A 115 13.02 -8.93 1.37
CA LEU A 115 12.73 -7.84 2.32
C LEU A 115 13.72 -6.67 2.15
N ALA A 116 15.02 -6.98 2.00
CA ALA A 116 16.06 -5.96 1.83
C ALA A 116 15.83 -5.13 0.56
N HIS A 117 15.45 -5.78 -0.54
CA HIS A 117 15.10 -5.10 -1.80
C HIS A 117 13.91 -4.16 -1.62
N CYS A 118 12.84 -4.61 -0.96
CA CYS A 118 11.69 -3.73 -0.71
C CYS A 118 12.05 -2.53 0.17
N VAL A 119 12.89 -2.72 1.20
CA VAL A 119 13.38 -1.62 2.04
C VAL A 119 14.16 -0.62 1.20
N GLU A 120 15.07 -1.08 0.34
CA GLU A 120 15.88 -0.23 -0.54
C GLU A 120 15.00 0.59 -1.49
N VAL A 121 14.12 -0.08 -2.24
CA VAL A 121 13.20 0.55 -3.21
C VAL A 121 12.31 1.59 -2.55
N ALA A 122 11.64 1.21 -1.46
CA ALA A 122 10.74 2.11 -0.75
C ALA A 122 11.50 3.31 -0.14
N SER A 123 12.67 3.07 0.45
CA SER A 123 13.48 4.13 1.07
C SER A 123 13.98 5.13 0.04
N ALA A 124 14.52 4.64 -1.08
CA ALA A 124 15.01 5.48 -2.16
C ALA A 124 13.90 6.35 -2.75
N TYR A 125 12.73 5.77 -3.01
CA TYR A 125 11.58 6.50 -3.54
C TYR A 125 11.10 7.58 -2.56
N LEU A 126 10.85 7.21 -1.30
CA LEU A 126 10.32 8.13 -0.30
C LEU A 126 11.29 9.27 0.03
N ALA A 127 12.60 8.99 0.07
CA ALA A 127 13.64 10.01 0.30
C ALA A 127 13.76 11.02 -0.85
N ALA A 128 13.38 10.63 -2.08
CA ALA A 128 13.42 11.51 -3.24
C ALA A 128 12.20 12.45 -3.34
N LEU A 129 11.15 12.23 -2.53
CA LEU A 129 9.97 13.11 -2.49
C LEU A 129 10.31 14.43 -1.81
N LYS A 130 9.95 15.54 -2.47
CA LYS A 130 10.13 16.91 -1.97
C LYS A 130 9.04 17.30 -0.99
#